data_AF-A0A946RZS2-F1
#
_entry.id   AF-A0A946RZS2-F1
#
_cell.length_a   1.000
_cell.length_b   1.000
_cell.length_c   1.000
_cell.angle_alpha   90.00
_cell.angle_beta   90.00
_cell.angle_gamma   90.00
#
_symmetry.space_group_name_H-M   'P 1'
#
loop_
_entity.id
_entity.type
_entity.pdbx_description
1 polymer ?
#
loop_
_entity_poly.entity_id
_entity_poly.type
_entity_poly.pdbx_seq_one_letter_code
_entity_poly.pdbx_strand_id
1 'polypeptide(L)'
;MILSLQRESKISLLSVLLSIFILLIMVGCDDSTTDPQPAVEEVQFSMTNHDFGNVAVGEDADVTLTITNKTFGDITITNVDDDHVEVAVFTTDFNNLLPVTVASDATRNIKIKFAPEAAQSYTAKLTVQTDNEDFASTEISLAGKGADTVPTTWDNYIGSFLGNKCTPCHISASSGGYNISTFANAMLGNRITPNNAEESSLVHRIEGTSGIRMPQGGPYLSEEEIGVIKAWIDDGAPEN
;
A
#
# COMPACT_ATOMS: atom_id res chain seq x y z
N MET A 1 -55.86 -53.70 5.61
CA MET A 1 -55.63 -52.25 5.47
C MET A 1 -54.88 -51.77 6.71
N ILE A 2 -53.61 -51.38 6.52
CA ILE A 2 -52.72 -50.58 7.41
C ILE A 2 -52.30 -51.26 8.75
N LEU A 3 -51.13 -51.92 8.86
CA LEU A 3 -49.73 -51.46 9.06
C LEU A 3 -49.33 -51.11 10.52
N SER A 4 -48.08 -51.49 10.86
CA SER A 4 -47.20 -50.94 11.91
C SER A 4 -47.27 -51.61 13.31
N LEU A 5 -46.20 -51.95 14.04
CA LEU A 5 -44.73 -52.05 13.87
C LEU A 5 -44.19 -52.92 15.05
N GLN A 6 -43.12 -53.66 14.80
CA GLN A 6 -42.28 -54.49 15.69
C GLN A 6 -41.47 -53.64 16.70
N ARG A 7 -40.76 -54.10 17.75
CA ARG A 7 -40.66 -55.29 18.63
C ARG A 7 -39.62 -54.88 19.70
N GLU A 8 -39.82 -55.27 20.96
CA GLU A 8 -39.09 -54.78 22.14
C GLU A 8 -37.63 -55.26 22.29
N SER A 9 -36.82 -54.50 23.05
CA SER A 9 -35.49 -54.92 23.56
C SER A 9 -35.41 -54.70 25.07
N LYS A 10 -35.00 -55.74 25.81
CA LYS A 10 -34.58 -55.67 27.23
C LYS A 10 -33.50 -56.73 27.49
N ILE A 11 -32.74 -56.50 28.58
CA ILE A 11 -31.76 -57.36 29.31
C ILE A 11 -30.30 -57.01 28.96
N SER A 12 -29.33 -56.56 29.80
CA SER A 12 -29.08 -56.28 31.24
C SER A 12 -27.89 -57.09 31.81
N LEU A 13 -26.80 -56.37 32.16
CA LEU A 13 -25.82 -56.51 33.28
C LEU A 13 -24.86 -57.75 33.45
N LEU A 14 -23.52 -57.46 33.57
CA LEU A 14 -22.62 -57.67 34.75
C LEU A 14 -21.23 -58.39 34.55
N SER A 15 -20.20 -57.85 35.24
CA SER A 15 -18.91 -58.44 35.77
C SER A 15 -17.58 -58.14 35.02
N VAL A 16 -16.36 -57.95 35.58
CA VAL A 16 -15.72 -57.47 36.85
C VAL A 16 -14.17 -57.41 36.60
N LEU A 17 -13.50 -56.35 37.09
CA LEU A 17 -12.05 -56.07 37.44
C LEU A 17 -10.85 -56.96 36.96
N LEU A 18 -9.70 -56.34 36.58
CA LEU A 18 -8.39 -56.31 37.32
C LEU A 18 -7.11 -55.94 36.50
N SER A 19 -6.45 -54.82 36.88
CA SER A 19 -4.98 -54.55 37.00
C SER A 19 -4.04 -54.12 35.84
N ILE A 20 -3.12 -53.22 36.25
CA ILE A 20 -1.74 -52.91 35.83
C ILE A 20 -1.52 -51.61 35.03
N PHE A 21 -0.89 -50.68 35.75
CA PHE A 21 -0.26 -49.44 35.31
C PHE A 21 1.09 -49.77 34.65
N ILE A 22 1.27 -49.48 33.36
CA ILE A 22 2.59 -49.30 32.76
C ILE A 22 2.57 -47.95 32.03
N LEU A 23 3.28 -47.00 32.64
CA LEU A 23 3.74 -45.77 32.02
C LEU A 23 4.70 -46.14 30.88
N LEU A 24 4.21 -46.18 29.64
CA LEU A 24 5.04 -46.12 28.45
C LEU A 24 4.93 -44.72 27.87
N ILE A 25 6.07 -44.06 27.82
CA ILE A 25 6.29 -42.74 27.27
C ILE A 25 5.97 -42.81 25.78
N MET A 26 4.75 -42.43 25.39
CA MET A 26 4.50 -42.04 24.00
C MET A 26 5.30 -40.76 23.80
N VAL A 27 6.48 -40.91 23.22
CA VAL A 27 7.15 -39.83 22.51
C VAL A 27 6.12 -39.32 21.51
N GLY A 28 5.44 -38.23 21.88
CA GLY A 28 4.84 -37.38 20.88
C GLY A 28 6.00 -36.89 20.02
N CYS A 29 6.10 -37.42 18.80
CA CYS A 29 6.72 -36.62 17.77
C CYS A 29 5.86 -35.37 17.68
N ASP A 30 6.39 -34.28 18.24
CA ASP A 30 5.97 -32.93 17.91
C ASP A 30 6.36 -32.74 16.44
N ASP A 31 5.56 -33.33 15.55
CA ASP A 31 5.70 -33.17 14.11
C ASP A 31 5.18 -31.78 13.79
N SER A 32 6.01 -30.80 14.13
CA SER A 32 6.04 -29.48 13.54
C SER A 32 6.51 -29.60 12.10
N THR A 33 5.83 -30.45 11.32
CA THR A 33 5.73 -30.28 9.89
C THR A 33 4.90 -29.02 9.71
N THR A 34 5.59 -27.89 9.58
CA THR A 34 5.09 -26.81 8.74
C THR A 34 4.94 -27.40 7.35
N ASP A 35 3.84 -28.12 7.11
CA ASP A 35 3.42 -28.46 5.77
C ASP A 35 3.35 -27.13 5.02
N PRO A 36 4.20 -26.88 4.01
CA PRO A 36 4.10 -25.66 3.23
C PRO A 36 2.70 -25.66 2.64
N GLN A 37 1.83 -24.80 3.17
CA GLN A 37 0.49 -24.62 2.64
C GLN A 37 0.62 -24.52 1.12
N PRO A 38 -0.06 -25.39 0.35
CA PRO A 38 0.10 -25.40 -1.10
C PRO A 38 -0.10 -23.97 -1.61
N ALA A 39 0.79 -23.54 -2.50
CA ALA A 39 0.70 -22.21 -3.09
C ALA A 39 -0.71 -22.03 -3.64
N VAL A 40 -1.43 -21.04 -3.12
CA VAL A 40 -2.79 -20.75 -3.56
C VAL A 40 -2.67 -20.18 -4.97
N GLU A 41 -3.32 -20.82 -5.94
CA GLU A 41 -3.41 -20.29 -7.29
C GLU A 41 -4.23 -19.01 -7.25
N GLU A 42 -3.61 -17.90 -7.63
CA GLU A 42 -4.23 -16.58 -7.55
C GLU A 42 -3.69 -15.63 -8.60
N VAL A 43 -4.52 -14.72 -9.08
CA VAL A 43 -4.06 -13.51 -9.76
C VAL A 43 -3.90 -12.42 -8.71
N GLN A 44 -2.65 -12.07 -8.39
CA GLN A 44 -2.33 -11.15 -7.29
C GLN A 44 -2.13 -9.73 -7.80
N PHE A 45 -2.62 -8.77 -7.03
CA PHE A 45 -2.48 -7.34 -7.30
C PHE A 45 -1.67 -6.68 -6.19
N SER A 46 -0.70 -5.82 -6.52
CA SER A 46 0.12 -5.12 -5.53
C SER A 46 -0.68 -4.18 -4.62
N MET A 47 -1.87 -3.77 -5.06
CA MET A 47 -2.81 -2.93 -4.33
C MET A 47 -4.23 -3.17 -4.83
N THR A 48 -5.23 -2.87 -4.00
CA THR A 48 -6.67 -2.82 -4.37
C THR A 48 -7.26 -1.41 -4.19
N ASN A 49 -6.47 -0.48 -3.65
CA ASN A 49 -6.80 0.93 -3.55
C ASN A 49 -5.55 1.79 -3.59
N HIS A 50 -5.70 3.03 -4.04
CA HIS A 50 -4.65 4.05 -3.99
C HIS A 50 -5.26 5.45 -3.89
N ASP A 51 -4.66 6.32 -3.08
CA ASP A 51 -4.99 7.74 -2.99
C ASP A 51 -3.75 8.53 -3.38
N PHE A 52 -3.85 9.35 -4.42
CA PHE A 52 -2.78 10.22 -4.92
C PHE A 52 -2.60 11.49 -4.07
N GLY A 53 -3.42 11.67 -3.02
CA GLY A 53 -3.34 12.83 -2.14
C GLY A 53 -3.68 14.13 -2.86
N ASN A 54 -2.97 15.21 -2.53
CA ASN A 54 -3.14 16.50 -3.21
C ASN A 54 -2.16 16.61 -4.36
N VAL A 55 -2.69 16.81 -5.57
CA VAL A 55 -1.91 17.12 -6.78
C VAL A 55 -2.33 18.50 -7.27
N ALA A 56 -1.36 19.34 -7.59
CA ALA A 56 -1.63 20.68 -8.09
C ALA A 56 -2.40 20.61 -9.42
N VAL A 57 -3.37 21.52 -9.60
CA VAL A 57 -4.14 21.57 -10.85
C VAL A 57 -3.21 21.82 -12.04
N GLY A 58 -3.29 20.95 -13.05
CA GLY A 58 -2.43 20.99 -14.24
C GLY A 58 -1.14 20.17 -14.15
N GLU A 59 -0.81 19.62 -12.98
CA GLU A 59 0.30 18.67 -12.78
C GLU A 59 -0.20 17.21 -12.79
N ASP A 60 0.72 16.26 -12.82
CA ASP A 60 0.41 14.83 -12.77
C ASP A 60 1.22 14.04 -11.74
N ALA A 61 0.63 12.93 -11.27
CA ALA A 61 1.25 11.95 -10.39
C ALA A 61 1.01 10.53 -10.92
N ASP A 62 2.00 9.65 -10.75
CA ASP A 62 1.97 8.26 -11.24
C ASP A 62 2.06 7.26 -10.08
N VAL A 63 1.37 6.13 -10.22
CA VAL A 63 1.54 4.91 -9.42
C VAL A 63 1.64 3.69 -10.34
N THR A 64 2.37 2.66 -9.93
CA THR A 64 2.46 1.39 -10.67
C THR A 64 1.69 0.28 -9.96
N LEU A 65 0.67 -0.27 -10.63
CA LEU A 65 -0.01 -1.49 -10.24
C LEU A 65 0.73 -2.70 -10.83
N THR A 66 1.13 -3.65 -9.99
CA THR A 66 1.74 -4.91 -10.44
C THR A 66 0.73 -6.04 -10.32
N ILE A 67 0.49 -6.72 -11.44
CA ILE A 67 -0.33 -7.93 -11.54
C ILE A 67 0.62 -9.12 -11.63
N THR A 68 0.43 -10.12 -10.78
CA THR A 68 1.24 -11.35 -10.77
C THR A 68 0.36 -12.55 -11.00
N ASN A 69 0.67 -13.34 -12.02
CA ASN A 69 -0.01 -14.60 -12.26
C ASN A 69 0.63 -15.71 -11.42
N LYS A 70 -0.06 -16.18 -10.36
CA LYS A 70 0.34 -17.35 -9.57
C LYS A 70 -0.48 -18.60 -9.88
N THR A 71 -1.23 -18.61 -10.97
CA THR A 71 -1.93 -19.80 -11.47
C THR A 71 -0.95 -20.69 -12.25
N PHE A 72 -1.28 -21.98 -12.42
CA PHE A 72 -0.43 -22.90 -13.19
C PHE A 72 -0.45 -22.65 -14.71
N GLY A 73 -1.43 -21.89 -15.21
CA GLY A 73 -1.59 -21.57 -16.62
C GLY A 73 -1.23 -20.11 -16.92
N ASP A 74 -1.12 -19.79 -18.20
CA ASP A 74 -1.11 -18.40 -18.63
C ASP A 74 -2.51 -17.81 -18.43
N ILE A 75 -2.59 -16.56 -18.00
CA ILE A 75 -3.82 -15.77 -17.99
C ILE A 75 -3.75 -14.70 -19.07
N THR A 76 -4.89 -14.29 -19.61
CA THR A 76 -5.00 -13.15 -20.51
C THR A 76 -5.74 -12.03 -19.80
N ILE A 77 -5.11 -10.86 -19.68
CA ILE A 77 -5.82 -9.64 -19.33
C ILE A 77 -6.56 -9.19 -20.59
N THR A 78 -7.89 -9.20 -20.50
CA THR A 78 -8.79 -8.98 -21.65
C THR A 78 -9.30 -7.56 -21.70
N ASN A 79 -9.48 -6.94 -20.55
CA ASN A 79 -9.88 -5.54 -20.43
C ASN A 79 -9.25 -4.89 -19.20
N VAL A 80 -8.96 -3.60 -19.32
CA VAL A 80 -8.64 -2.72 -18.20
C VAL A 80 -9.59 -1.55 -18.38
N ASP A 81 -10.77 -1.70 -17.81
CA ASP A 81 -11.86 -0.74 -17.95
C ASP A 81 -11.70 0.35 -16.91
N ASP A 82 -11.65 1.57 -17.40
CA ASP A 82 -11.67 2.77 -16.61
C ASP A 82 -13.12 3.25 -16.63
N ASP A 83 -13.96 2.68 -15.74
CA ASP A 83 -15.39 2.99 -15.69
C ASP A 83 -15.56 4.43 -15.17
N HIS A 84 -15.39 5.37 -16.10
CA HIS A 84 -15.28 6.80 -15.91
C HIS A 84 -16.65 7.39 -15.73
N VAL A 85 -17.17 7.34 -14.50
CA VAL A 85 -18.41 8.05 -14.20
C VAL A 85 -18.22 9.57 -14.33
N GLU A 86 -17.07 10.15 -13.97
CA GLU A 86 -16.77 11.56 -14.31
C GLU A 86 -15.25 11.83 -14.41
N VAL A 87 -14.84 12.32 -15.59
CA VAL A 87 -13.55 13.00 -15.89
C VAL A 87 -12.31 12.12 -16.14
N ALA A 88 -11.67 12.33 -17.30
CA ALA A 88 -10.45 11.67 -17.77
C ALA A 88 -9.15 12.05 -17.00
N VAL A 89 -9.25 12.31 -15.70
CA VAL A 89 -8.10 12.66 -14.85
C VAL A 89 -7.31 11.44 -14.43
N PHE A 90 -7.93 10.26 -14.39
CA PHE A 90 -7.24 8.98 -14.20
C PHE A 90 -7.02 8.33 -15.56
N THR A 91 -5.79 8.00 -15.89
CA THR A 91 -5.44 7.33 -17.16
C THR A 91 -4.51 6.15 -16.91
N THR A 92 -4.50 5.17 -17.81
CA THR A 92 -3.55 4.06 -17.77
C THR A 92 -2.78 3.96 -19.08
N ASP A 93 -1.58 3.38 -19.02
CA ASP A 93 -0.78 3.05 -20.21
C ASP A 93 -1.20 1.74 -20.89
N PHE A 94 -2.22 1.05 -20.36
CA PHE A 94 -2.55 -0.32 -20.73
C PHE A 94 -3.55 -0.45 -21.89
N ASN A 95 -4.37 0.58 -22.13
CA ASN A 95 -5.48 0.52 -23.09
C ASN A 95 -5.02 0.22 -24.55
N ASN A 96 -3.75 0.47 -24.88
CA ASN A 96 -3.18 0.20 -26.20
C ASN A 96 -2.46 -1.16 -26.32
N LEU A 97 -2.45 -1.97 -25.26
CA LEU A 97 -1.68 -3.21 -25.16
C LEU A 97 -2.57 -4.46 -24.95
N LEU A 98 -3.89 -4.30 -25.02
CA LEU A 98 -4.86 -5.39 -24.81
C LEU A 98 -5.24 -6.12 -26.12
N PRO A 99 -5.53 -7.43 -26.06
CA PRO A 99 -5.35 -8.32 -24.90
C PRO A 99 -3.87 -8.66 -24.68
N VAL A 100 -3.50 -8.95 -23.43
CA VAL A 100 -2.12 -9.34 -23.08
C VAL A 100 -2.06 -10.60 -22.25
N THR A 101 -1.22 -11.53 -22.68
CA THR A 101 -0.94 -12.77 -21.93
C THR A 101 0.10 -12.52 -20.84
N VAL A 102 -0.16 -13.04 -19.65
CA VAL A 102 0.74 -13.10 -18.50
C VAL A 102 1.02 -14.55 -18.21
N ALA A 103 2.24 -15.00 -18.53
CA ALA A 103 2.62 -16.37 -18.30
C ALA A 103 2.54 -16.75 -16.81
N SER A 104 2.42 -18.04 -16.52
CA SER A 104 2.52 -18.53 -15.14
C SER A 104 3.81 -18.01 -14.46
N ASP A 105 3.68 -17.58 -13.21
CA ASP A 105 4.71 -16.91 -12.39
C ASP A 105 5.25 -15.57 -12.92
N ALA A 106 4.74 -15.06 -14.04
CA ALA A 106 5.13 -13.77 -14.59
C ALA A 106 4.33 -12.61 -14.00
N THR A 107 4.85 -11.40 -14.20
CA THR A 107 4.21 -10.15 -13.79
C THR A 107 3.91 -9.24 -14.98
N ARG A 108 2.91 -8.37 -14.80
CA ARG A 108 2.65 -7.20 -15.65
C ARG A 108 2.49 -5.96 -14.79
N ASN A 109 3.05 -4.85 -15.27
CA ASN A 109 2.93 -3.57 -14.62
C ASN A 109 1.99 -2.68 -15.43
N ILE A 110 1.11 -1.98 -14.73
CA ILE A 110 0.22 -0.96 -15.27
C ILE A 110 0.59 0.36 -14.60
N LYS A 111 0.96 1.36 -15.37
CA LYS A 111 1.12 2.72 -14.85
C LYS A 111 -0.23 3.41 -14.85
N ILE A 112 -0.64 3.89 -13.68
CA ILE A 112 -1.85 4.67 -13.48
C ILE A 112 -1.41 6.10 -13.19
N LYS A 113 -1.94 7.06 -13.95
CA LYS A 113 -1.67 8.49 -13.81
C LYS A 113 -2.91 9.22 -13.31
N PHE A 114 -2.72 10.14 -12.37
CA PHE A 114 -3.71 11.12 -11.94
C PHE A 114 -3.26 12.53 -12.36
N ALA A 115 -4.08 13.23 -13.14
CA ALA A 115 -3.82 14.58 -13.65
C ALA A 115 -5.06 15.47 -13.45
N PRO A 116 -5.24 16.10 -12.28
CA PRO A 116 -6.43 16.91 -12.00
C PRO A 116 -6.46 18.21 -12.79
N GLU A 117 -7.59 18.49 -13.45
CA GLU A 117 -7.82 19.74 -14.20
C GLU A 117 -8.54 20.83 -13.41
N ALA A 118 -9.08 20.51 -12.22
CA ALA A 118 -9.77 21.46 -11.37
C ALA A 118 -9.55 21.12 -9.89
N ALA A 119 -9.65 22.13 -9.03
CA ALA A 119 -9.49 21.92 -7.59
C ALA A 119 -10.73 21.28 -6.95
N GLN A 120 -10.75 19.96 -6.93
CA GLN A 120 -11.81 19.16 -6.34
C GLN A 120 -11.27 17.77 -5.98
N SER A 121 -12.04 17.02 -5.20
CA SER A 121 -11.77 15.61 -4.97
C SER A 121 -12.29 14.78 -6.13
N TYR A 122 -11.49 13.80 -6.56
CA TYR A 122 -11.78 12.84 -7.59
C TYR A 122 -11.74 11.44 -7.01
N THR A 123 -12.64 10.58 -7.46
CA THR A 123 -12.62 9.15 -7.19
C THR A 123 -12.89 8.40 -8.49
N ALA A 124 -12.27 7.23 -8.63
CA ALA A 124 -12.48 6.36 -9.78
C ALA A 124 -12.36 4.89 -9.39
N LYS A 125 -12.81 4.03 -10.29
CA LYS A 125 -12.64 2.58 -10.20
C LYS A 125 -12.00 2.08 -11.46
N LEU A 126 -10.84 1.43 -11.31
CA LEU A 126 -10.21 0.70 -12.39
C LEU A 126 -10.60 -0.77 -12.28
N THR A 127 -11.15 -1.34 -13.34
CA THR A 127 -11.56 -2.76 -13.39
C THR A 127 -10.63 -3.54 -14.29
N VAL A 128 -9.90 -4.49 -13.72
CA VAL A 128 -9.04 -5.41 -14.49
C VAL A 128 -9.80 -6.71 -14.72
N GLN A 129 -10.02 -7.08 -15.97
CA GLN A 129 -10.69 -8.31 -16.36
C GLN A 129 -9.70 -9.33 -16.94
N THR A 130 -9.88 -10.60 -16.59
CA THR A 130 -9.08 -11.70 -17.11
C THR A 130 -9.95 -12.79 -17.72
N ASP A 131 -9.33 -13.70 -18.49
CA ASP A 131 -9.98 -14.91 -19.02
C ASP A 131 -10.07 -16.06 -18.01
N ASN A 132 -9.53 -15.89 -16.80
CA ASN A 132 -9.62 -16.88 -15.73
C ASN A 132 -10.98 -16.75 -15.02
N GLU A 133 -11.78 -17.82 -14.98
CA GLU A 133 -13.14 -17.79 -14.41
C GLU A 133 -13.17 -17.46 -12.91
N ASP A 134 -12.16 -17.90 -12.15
CA ASP A 134 -12.06 -17.65 -10.70
C ASP A 134 -11.58 -16.22 -10.39
N PHE A 135 -10.86 -15.60 -11.34
CA PHE A 135 -10.29 -14.24 -11.22
C PHE A 135 -10.75 -13.33 -12.37
N ALA A 136 -12.01 -13.46 -12.77
CA ALA A 136 -12.53 -12.83 -13.98
C ALA A 136 -12.52 -11.30 -13.92
N SER A 137 -12.65 -10.71 -12.73
CA SER A 137 -12.71 -9.25 -12.55
C SER A 137 -12.20 -8.82 -11.18
N THR A 138 -11.31 -7.82 -11.13
CA THR A 138 -10.81 -7.19 -9.91
C THR A 138 -10.98 -5.67 -9.98
N GLU A 139 -11.51 -5.06 -8.93
CA GLU A 139 -11.68 -3.61 -8.81
C GLU A 139 -10.53 -2.98 -8.00
N ILE A 140 -9.98 -1.88 -8.50
CA ILE A 140 -9.00 -1.03 -7.83
C ILE A 140 -9.62 0.34 -7.60
N SER A 141 -9.78 0.73 -6.33
CA SER A 141 -10.34 2.05 -5.97
C SER A 141 -9.27 3.13 -6.03
N LEU A 142 -9.51 4.20 -6.78
CA LEU A 142 -8.60 5.33 -6.92
C LEU A 142 -9.22 6.59 -6.30
N ALA A 143 -8.40 7.39 -5.65
CA ALA A 143 -8.78 8.70 -5.11
C ALA A 143 -7.66 9.72 -5.34
N GLY A 144 -8.01 11.00 -5.37
CA GLY A 144 -7.04 12.09 -5.40
C GLY A 144 -7.76 13.43 -5.31
N LYS A 145 -7.02 14.52 -5.05
CA LYS A 145 -7.57 15.86 -5.00
C LYS A 145 -6.73 16.82 -5.84
N GLY A 146 -7.38 17.48 -6.80
CA GLY A 146 -6.83 18.66 -7.44
C GLY A 146 -6.78 19.83 -6.45
N ALA A 147 -5.69 20.57 -6.42
CA ALA A 147 -5.55 21.78 -5.61
C ALA A 147 -5.09 22.97 -6.46
N ASP A 148 -5.86 24.08 -6.45
CA ASP A 148 -5.61 25.28 -7.28
C ASP A 148 -4.25 25.91 -6.99
N THR A 149 -3.76 25.68 -5.79
CA THR A 149 -2.43 25.98 -5.33
C THR A 149 -2.12 24.92 -4.27
N VAL A 150 -0.89 24.43 -4.22
CA VAL A 150 -0.36 23.88 -2.97
C VAL A 150 0.69 24.90 -2.49
N PRO A 151 0.31 26.14 -2.08
CA PRO A 151 1.23 26.98 -1.34
C PRO A 151 1.18 26.39 0.07
N THR A 152 1.94 25.32 0.26
CA THR A 152 2.08 24.68 1.56
C THR A 152 3.00 25.56 2.37
N THR A 153 2.48 26.68 2.85
CA THR A 153 3.27 27.55 3.72
C THR A 153 3.55 26.82 5.02
N TRP A 154 4.58 27.27 5.73
CA TRP A 154 4.94 26.67 7.02
C TRP A 154 3.71 26.59 7.94
N ASP A 155 2.97 27.68 8.06
CA ASP A 155 1.85 27.79 9.00
C ASP A 155 0.63 26.97 8.58
N ASN A 156 0.39 26.80 7.28
CA ASN A 156 -0.80 26.11 6.79
C ASN A 156 -0.62 24.58 6.66
N TYR A 157 0.60 24.08 6.47
CA TYR A 157 0.81 22.63 6.30
C TYR A 157 2.20 22.14 6.71
N ILE A 158 3.28 22.72 6.18
CA ILE A 158 4.63 22.15 6.30
C ILE A 158 5.10 22.05 7.73
N GLY A 159 4.80 23.06 8.56
CA GLY A 159 5.15 23.04 9.98
C GLY A 159 4.49 21.89 10.74
N SER A 160 3.22 21.60 10.45
CA SER A 160 2.52 20.44 11.04
C SER A 160 3.09 19.13 10.51
N PHE A 161 3.32 19.05 9.20
CA PHE A 161 3.87 17.88 8.54
C PHE A 161 5.25 17.48 9.11
N LEU A 162 6.21 18.42 9.09
CA LEU A 162 7.54 18.21 9.66
C LEU A 162 7.49 18.03 11.17
N GLY A 163 6.57 18.74 11.84
CA GLY A 163 6.19 18.54 13.22
C GLY A 163 5.92 17.08 13.55
N ASN A 164 5.04 16.44 12.79
CA ASN A 164 4.65 15.04 13.00
C ASN A 164 5.75 14.05 12.61
N LYS A 165 6.48 14.32 11.52
CA LYS A 165 7.42 13.34 10.92
C LYS A 165 8.80 13.37 11.54
N CYS A 166 9.32 14.54 11.93
CA CYS A 166 10.73 14.65 12.35
C CYS A 166 10.91 15.02 13.82
N THR A 167 9.95 15.70 14.47
CA THR A 167 10.13 16.07 15.89
C THR A 167 10.28 14.90 16.87
N PRO A 168 9.73 13.68 16.63
CA PRO A 168 9.97 12.53 17.52
C PRO A 168 11.45 12.20 17.72
N CYS A 169 12.31 12.52 16.74
CA CYS A 169 13.77 12.32 16.84
C CYS A 169 14.56 13.62 16.94
N HIS A 170 14.05 14.72 16.39
CA HIS A 170 14.73 16.01 16.32
C HIS A 170 14.38 16.99 17.46
N ILE A 171 13.47 16.61 18.35
CA ILE A 171 13.22 17.32 19.62
C ILE A 171 13.48 16.40 20.82
N SER A 172 12.75 15.29 20.92
CA SER A 172 12.79 14.40 22.09
C SER A 172 14.08 13.56 22.20
N ALA A 173 14.67 13.17 21.06
CA ALA A 173 15.93 12.43 21.02
C ALA A 173 17.11 13.26 20.52
N SER A 174 16.88 14.54 20.16
CA SER A 174 17.81 15.51 19.57
C SER A 174 18.99 14.89 18.80
N SER A 175 18.68 14.12 17.75
CA SER A 175 19.72 13.55 16.88
C SER A 175 20.31 14.64 15.97
N GLY A 176 21.56 15.02 16.21
CA GLY A 176 22.30 15.97 15.36
C GLY A 176 22.06 17.46 15.62
N GLY A 177 21.45 17.84 16.76
CA GLY A 177 21.35 19.24 17.21
C GLY A 177 20.50 20.15 16.33
N TYR A 178 19.57 19.58 15.56
CA TYR A 178 18.64 20.31 14.71
C TYR A 178 17.24 20.25 15.32
N ASN A 179 16.78 21.37 15.86
CA ASN A 179 15.41 21.56 16.32
C ASN A 179 14.59 22.10 15.15
N ILE A 180 13.38 21.58 14.94
CA ILE A 180 12.48 22.02 13.85
C ILE A 180 11.09 22.39 14.35
N SER A 181 10.94 22.71 15.64
CA SER A 181 9.65 22.98 16.28
C SER A 181 8.98 24.27 15.78
N THR A 182 9.70 25.12 15.05
CA THR A 182 9.23 26.40 14.52
C THR A 182 9.86 26.65 13.15
N PHE A 183 9.24 27.52 12.35
CA PHE A 183 9.78 27.94 11.05
C PHE A 183 11.20 28.48 11.19
N ALA A 184 11.39 29.40 12.13
CA ALA A 184 12.69 29.99 12.42
C ALA A 184 13.75 28.91 12.69
N ASN A 185 13.44 27.91 13.52
CA ASN A 185 14.36 26.82 13.83
C ASN A 185 14.65 25.93 12.61
N ALA A 186 13.64 25.63 11.79
CA ALA A 186 13.80 24.85 10.58
C ALA A 186 14.72 25.54 9.56
N MET A 187 14.60 26.86 9.42
CA MET A 187 15.41 27.66 8.49
C MET A 187 16.85 27.91 8.98
N LEU A 188 17.21 27.54 10.21
CA LEU A 188 18.57 27.74 10.74
C LEU A 188 19.62 26.86 10.06
N GLY A 189 20.79 27.46 9.85
CA GLY A 189 22.01 26.76 9.45
C GLY A 189 22.02 26.28 8.00
N ASN A 190 21.29 26.98 7.11
CA ASN A 190 21.24 26.73 5.66
C ASN A 190 20.90 25.29 5.30
N ARG A 191 20.06 24.63 6.11
CA ARG A 191 19.65 23.25 5.85
C ARG A 191 18.59 23.17 4.77
N ILE A 192 17.77 24.21 4.72
CA ILE A 192 16.79 24.51 3.68
C ILE A 192 17.35 25.69 2.90
N THR A 193 17.45 25.52 1.59
CA THR A 193 17.86 26.55 0.64
C THR A 193 16.62 26.96 -0.15
N PRO A 194 15.94 28.07 0.21
CA PRO A 194 14.78 28.55 -0.52
C PRO A 194 15.03 28.66 -2.03
N ASN A 195 14.04 28.28 -2.83
CA ASN A 195 14.06 28.22 -4.29
C ASN A 195 15.01 27.16 -4.87
N ASN A 196 15.56 26.27 -4.05
CA ASN A 196 16.43 25.19 -4.51
C ASN A 196 16.39 23.97 -3.57
N ALA A 197 15.40 23.11 -3.80
CA ALA A 197 15.25 21.85 -3.08
C ALA A 197 16.42 20.89 -3.32
N GLU A 198 16.99 20.87 -4.53
CA GLU A 198 18.12 20.00 -4.86
C GLU A 198 19.37 20.33 -4.04
N GLU A 199 19.65 21.60 -3.76
CA GLU A 199 20.78 22.01 -2.91
C GLU A 199 20.47 21.91 -1.40
N SER A 200 19.21 21.66 -1.03
CA SER A 200 18.79 21.63 0.38
C SER A 200 19.28 20.37 1.07
N SER A 201 20.15 20.52 2.08
CA SER A 201 20.64 19.37 2.88
C SER A 201 19.53 18.57 3.57
N LEU A 202 18.37 19.19 3.83
CA LEU A 202 17.17 18.48 4.30
C LEU A 202 16.73 17.41 3.29
N VAL A 203 16.60 17.78 2.01
CA VAL A 203 16.17 16.90 0.92
C VAL A 203 17.17 15.76 0.74
N HIS A 204 18.47 16.08 0.72
CA HIS A 204 19.52 15.07 0.63
C HIS A 204 19.45 13.99 1.73
N ARG A 205 19.06 14.37 2.95
CA ARG A 205 18.93 13.45 4.08
C ARG A 205 17.69 12.57 3.98
N ILE A 206 16.54 13.09 3.54
CA ILE A 206 15.30 12.29 3.45
C ILE A 206 15.31 11.35 2.23
N GLU A 207 15.98 11.75 1.15
CA GLU A 207 16.22 10.90 -0.02
C GLU A 207 17.37 9.91 0.21
N GLY A 208 18.29 10.21 1.15
CA GLY A 208 19.45 9.37 1.45
C GLY A 208 20.59 9.50 0.43
N THR A 209 20.61 10.58 -0.33
CA THR A 209 21.65 10.90 -1.31
C THR A 209 22.90 11.49 -0.67
N SER A 210 22.82 12.00 0.57
CA SER A 210 23.98 12.43 1.35
C SER A 210 23.81 12.20 2.85
N GLY A 211 24.85 11.66 3.49
CA GLY A 211 24.85 11.35 4.92
C GLY A 211 23.94 10.18 5.30
N ILE A 212 23.53 10.12 6.56
CA ILE A 212 22.60 9.10 7.04
C ILE A 212 21.18 9.47 6.59
N ARG A 213 20.50 8.53 5.91
CA ARG A 213 19.10 8.69 5.49
C ARG A 213 18.18 8.85 6.70
N MET A 214 17.26 9.80 6.61
CA MET A 214 16.28 10.12 7.65
C MET A 214 14.87 9.73 7.23
N PRO A 215 14.03 9.22 8.16
CA PRO A 215 14.35 8.85 9.55
C PRO A 215 15.34 7.67 9.64
N GLN A 216 16.21 7.65 10.65
CA GLN A 216 17.20 6.58 10.80
C GLN A 216 16.52 5.22 11.02
N GLY A 217 16.83 4.23 10.19
CA GLY A 217 16.25 2.88 10.30
C GLY A 217 14.79 2.78 9.83
N GLY A 218 14.20 3.87 9.35
CA GLY A 218 12.83 3.93 8.84
C GLY A 218 11.73 3.99 9.92
N PRO A 219 10.45 3.97 9.52
CA PRO A 219 9.99 4.01 8.11
C PRO A 219 10.41 5.32 7.43
N TYR A 220 10.83 5.22 6.16
CA TYR A 220 11.19 6.40 5.37
C TYR A 220 9.94 7.14 4.89
N LEU A 221 10.10 8.44 4.60
CA LEU A 221 9.05 9.19 3.92
C LEU A 221 8.78 8.59 2.54
N SER A 222 7.53 8.61 2.10
CA SER A 222 7.17 8.23 0.74
C SER A 222 7.70 9.25 -0.27
N GLU A 223 7.74 8.87 -1.55
CA GLU A 223 8.13 9.80 -2.62
C GLU A 223 7.20 11.00 -2.71
N GLU A 224 5.90 10.80 -2.48
CA GLU A 224 4.89 11.87 -2.40
C GLU A 224 5.18 12.85 -1.26
N GLU A 225 5.45 12.33 -0.06
CA GLU A 225 5.79 13.13 1.12
C GLU A 225 7.05 13.98 0.92
N ILE A 226 8.06 13.39 0.26
CA ILE A 226 9.27 14.12 -0.13
C ILE A 226 8.95 15.18 -1.18
N GLY A 227 8.08 14.86 -2.16
CA GLY A 227 7.62 15.79 -3.19
C GLY A 227 6.99 17.05 -2.62
N VAL A 228 6.15 16.93 -1.59
CA VAL A 228 5.51 18.08 -0.93
C VAL A 228 6.54 18.99 -0.25
N ILE A 229 7.57 18.43 0.39
CA ILE A 229 8.66 19.22 1.00
C ILE A 229 9.45 19.96 -0.09
N LYS A 230 9.82 19.27 -1.18
CA LYS A 230 10.61 19.86 -2.27
C LYS A 230 9.87 21.02 -2.93
N ALA A 231 8.58 20.83 -3.25
CA ALA A 231 7.74 21.86 -3.83
C ALA A 231 7.67 23.11 -2.95
N TRP A 232 7.48 22.96 -1.63
CA TRP A 232 7.51 24.10 -0.70
C TRP A 232 8.85 24.84 -0.69
N ILE A 233 9.97 24.10 -0.71
CA ILE A 233 11.30 24.72 -0.75
C ILE A 233 11.49 25.48 -2.06
N ASP A 234 11.12 24.88 -3.20
CA ASP A 234 11.25 25.48 -4.53
C ASP A 234 10.36 26.73 -4.70
N ASP A 235 9.23 26.80 -3.98
CA ASP A 235 8.38 28.01 -3.88
C ASP A 235 8.96 29.10 -2.96
N GLY A 236 10.21 28.94 -2.52
CA GLY A 236 10.90 29.91 -1.67
C GLY A 236 10.69 29.69 -0.17
N ALA A 237 10.21 28.51 0.23
CA ALA A 237 9.93 28.14 1.61
C ALA A 237 9.06 29.18 2.36
N PRO A 238 7.90 29.59 1.83
CA PRO A 238 7.06 30.61 2.44
C PRO A 238 6.58 30.20 3.84
N GLU A 239 6.63 31.14 4.78
CA GLU A 239 6.13 30.94 6.15
C GLU A 239 4.61 31.05 6.21
N ASN A 240 4.04 32.08 5.56
CA ASN A 240 2.61 32.44 5.58
C ASN A 240 1.98 32.37 4.21
#